data_AF-A0AAV9ARQ8-F1
#
_entry.id   AF-A0AAV9ARQ8-F1
#
_cell.length_a   1.000
_cell.length_b   1.000
_cell.length_c   1.000
_cell.angle_alpha   90.00
_cell.angle_beta   90.00
_cell.angle_gamma   90.00
#
_symmetry.space_group_name_H-M   'P 1'
#
loop_
_entity.id
_entity.type
_entity.pdbx_description
1 polymer ?
#
loop_
_entity_poly.entity_id
_entity_poly.type
_entity_poly.pdbx_seq_one_letter_code
_entity_poly.pdbx_strand_id
1 'polypeptide(L)'
;MENESVMRHQLMMLQAENERTKLQLRQERQEKKFMEVDLNSIVDQADREYFRRKKKEIIERKARASQTPDNSSTLNHDDFSSFDPFAGGLGDY
;
A
#
# COMPACT_ATOMS: atom_id res chain seq x y z
N MET A 1 -11.95 22.99 -21.33
CA MET A 1 -12.13 21.57 -21.66
C MET A 1 -10.94 20.70 -21.24
N GLU A 2 -9.69 21.19 -21.28
CA GLU A 2 -8.51 20.41 -20.84
C GLU A 2 -8.51 20.04 -19.35
N ASN A 3 -8.91 20.95 -18.45
CA ASN A 3 -8.92 20.70 -17.01
C ASN A 3 -9.79 19.51 -16.57
N GLU A 4 -10.93 19.27 -17.23
CA GLU A 4 -11.75 18.10 -16.94
C GLU A 4 -11.09 16.79 -17.38
N SER A 5 -10.34 16.80 -18.48
CA SER A 5 -9.62 15.63 -18.96
C SER A 5 -8.47 15.24 -18.03
N VAL A 6 -7.74 16.23 -17.50
CA VAL A 6 -6.66 16.04 -16.52
C VAL A 6 -7.22 15.51 -15.21
N MET A 7 -8.32 16.09 -14.70
CA MET A 7 -8.98 15.62 -13.48
C MET A 7 -9.48 14.18 -13.61
N ARG A 8 -10.09 13.81 -14.76
CA ARG A 8 -10.54 12.43 -15.01
C ARG A 8 -9.36 11.45 -15.04
N HIS A 9 -8.24 11.84 -15.65
CA HIS A 9 -7.05 11.01 -15.68
C HIS A 9 -6.44 10.81 -14.29
N GLN A 10 -6.35 11.88 -13.50
CA GLN A 10 -5.84 11.82 -12.13
C GLN A 10 -6.74 10.95 -11.23
N LEU A 11 -8.07 11.06 -11.38
CA LEU A 11 -9.01 10.22 -10.65
C LEU A 11 -8.84 8.73 -11.01
N MET A 12 -8.63 8.41 -12.29
CA MET A 12 -8.38 7.04 -12.74
C MET A 12 -7.09 6.46 -12.13
N MET A 13 -6.01 7.25 -12.09
CA MET A 13 -4.75 6.83 -11.49
C MET A 13 -4.90 6.55 -9.98
N LEU A 14 -5.58 7.45 -9.25
CA LEU A 14 -5.85 7.27 -7.83
C LEU A 14 -6.72 6.03 -7.56
N GLN A 15 -7.72 5.77 -8.41
CA GLN A 15 -8.54 4.56 -8.30
C GLN A 15 -7.70 3.30 -8.51
N ALA A 16 -6.84 3.28 -9.53
CA ALA A 16 -5.95 2.15 -9.80
C ALA A 16 -4.96 1.89 -8.64
N GLU A 17 -4.38 2.95 -8.06
CA GLU A 17 -3.52 2.85 -6.88
C GLU A 17 -4.27 2.33 -5.65
N ASN A 18 -5.50 2.78 -5.45
CA ASN A 18 -6.35 2.32 -4.35
C ASN A 18 -6.69 0.83 -4.49
N GLU A 19 -7.03 0.38 -5.69
CA GLU A 19 -7.31 -1.03 -5.99
C GLU A 19 -6.06 -1.89 -5.80
N ARG A 20 -4.90 -1.44 -6.29
CA ARG A 20 -3.61 -2.10 -6.06
C ARG A 20 -3.34 -2.27 -4.56
N THR A 21 -3.51 -1.21 -3.79
CA THR A 21 -3.27 -1.22 -2.33
C THR A 21 -4.23 -2.17 -1.62
N LYS A 22 -5.52 -2.18 -2.01
CA LYS A 22 -6.50 -3.14 -1.49
C LYS A 22 -6.12 -4.59 -1.76
N LEU A 23 -5.60 -4.88 -2.96
CA LEU A 23 -5.15 -6.22 -3.33
C LEU A 23 -3.93 -6.65 -2.50
N GLN A 24 -2.94 -5.75 -2.34
CA GLN A 24 -1.77 -5.99 -1.50
C GLN A 24 -2.17 -6.29 -0.05
N LEU A 25 -3.05 -5.49 0.54
CA LEU A 25 -3.54 -5.72 1.90
C LEU A 25 -4.28 -7.05 2.07
N ARG A 26 -5.09 -7.45 1.07
CA ARG A 26 -5.77 -8.76 1.11
C ARG A 26 -4.76 -9.89 1.08
N GLN A 27 -3.76 -9.79 0.21
CA GLN A 27 -2.70 -10.77 0.10
C GLN A 27 -1.90 -10.88 1.41
N GLU A 28 -1.49 -9.77 2.00
CA GLU A 28 -0.78 -9.76 3.28
C GLU A 28 -1.59 -10.39 4.41
N ARG A 29 -2.90 -10.11 4.46
CA ARG A 29 -3.81 -10.72 5.45
C ARG A 29 -3.91 -12.23 5.27
N GLN A 30 -4.00 -12.72 4.04
CA GLN A 30 -4.03 -14.16 3.76
C GLN A 30 -2.71 -14.83 4.15
N GLU A 31 -1.58 -14.22 3.79
CA GLU A 31 -0.26 -14.73 4.15
C GLU A 31 -0.03 -14.72 5.64
N LYS A 32 -0.48 -13.68 6.36
CA LYS A 32 -0.41 -13.63 7.82
C LYS A 32 -1.17 -14.81 8.44
N LYS A 33 -2.42 -15.02 8.03
CA LYS A 33 -3.22 -16.18 8.49
C LYS A 33 -2.52 -17.51 8.19
N PHE A 34 -1.91 -17.63 7.01
CA PHE A 34 -1.15 -18.82 6.63
C PHE A 34 0.09 -19.02 7.51
N MET A 35 0.80 -17.94 7.84
CA MET A 35 1.97 -17.95 8.72
C MET A 35 1.61 -18.29 10.17
N GLU A 36 0.40 -17.99 10.62
CA GLU A 36 -0.10 -18.29 11.97
C GLU A 36 -0.43 -19.78 12.19
N VAL A 37 -0.60 -20.58 11.14
CA VAL A 37 -0.92 -22.02 11.25
C VAL A 37 0.20 -22.77 11.96
N ASP A 38 -0.05 -23.39 13.11
CA ASP A 38 0.96 -24.23 13.78
C ASP A 38 1.22 -25.51 12.98
N LEU A 39 2.47 -25.73 12.55
CA LEU A 39 2.85 -26.92 11.80
C LEU A 39 2.70 -28.21 12.63
N ASN A 40 2.81 -28.13 13.96
CA ASN A 40 2.67 -29.28 14.84
C ASN A 40 1.21 -29.73 14.98
N SER A 41 0.26 -28.84 14.68
CA SER A 41 -1.18 -29.17 14.65
C SER A 41 -1.62 -29.92 13.39
N ILE A 42 -0.75 -29.98 12.36
CA ILE A 42 -1.06 -30.67 11.09
C ILE A 42 -0.65 -32.14 11.21
N VAL A 43 -1.64 -33.03 11.25
CA VAL A 43 -1.41 -34.48 11.40
C VAL A 43 -0.74 -35.07 10.16
N ASP A 44 -1.21 -34.70 8.97
CA ASP A 44 -0.68 -35.20 7.71
C ASP A 44 0.73 -34.65 7.41
N GLN A 45 1.65 -35.54 7.04
CA GLN A 45 3.05 -35.16 6.82
C GLN A 45 3.25 -34.38 5.51
N ALA A 46 2.51 -34.72 4.45
CA ALA A 46 2.60 -34.03 3.17
C ALA A 46 2.06 -32.61 3.27
N ASP A 47 0.94 -32.43 3.98
CA ASP A 47 0.38 -31.10 4.27
C ASP A 47 1.35 -30.29 5.12
N ARG A 48 1.95 -30.88 6.16
CA ARG A 48 2.92 -30.19 7.01
C ARG A 48 4.13 -29.70 6.21
N GLU A 49 4.65 -30.52 5.30
CA GLU A 49 5.74 -30.14 4.39
C GLU A 49 5.32 -29.09 3.38
N TYR A 50 4.09 -29.14 2.87
CA TYR A 50 3.53 -28.11 2.01
C TYR A 50 3.49 -26.76 2.73
N PHE A 51 2.92 -26.70 3.94
CA PHE A 51 2.87 -25.48 4.75
C PHE A 51 4.28 -24.99 5.08
N ARG A 52 5.20 -25.87 5.46
CA ARG A 52 6.61 -25.51 5.74
C ARG A 52 7.27 -24.85 4.54
N ARG A 53 7.15 -25.43 3.34
CA ARG A 53 7.71 -24.88 2.10
C ARG A 53 7.08 -23.54 1.75
N LYS A 54 5.76 -23.44 1.83
CA LYS A 54 5.04 -22.19 1.52
C LYS A 54 5.36 -21.06 2.49
N LYS A 55 5.51 -21.34 3.79
CA LYS A 55 5.96 -20.33 4.76
C LYS A 55 7.36 -19.81 4.43
N LYS A 56 8.29 -20.70 4.05
CA LYS A 56 9.64 -20.31 3.63
C LYS A 56 9.61 -19.43 2.37
N GLU A 57 8.82 -19.80 1.37
CA GLU A 57 8.64 -19.01 0.14
C GLU A 57 8.09 -17.59 0.42
N ILE A 58 7.12 -17.47 1.33
CA ILE A 58 6.56 -16.17 1.75
C ILE A 58 7.64 -15.29 2.40
N ILE A 59 8.44 -15.86 3.31
CA ILE A 59 9.53 -15.14 3.98
C ILE A 59 10.58 -14.66 2.96
N GLU A 60 11.01 -15.54 2.06
CA GLU A 60 12.01 -15.18 1.04
C GLU A 60 11.51 -14.08 0.10
N ARG A 61 10.25 -14.15 -0.33
CA ARG A 61 9.66 -13.12 -1.18
C ARG A 61 9.57 -11.78 -0.45
N LYS A 62 9.18 -11.78 0.84
CA LYS A 62 9.17 -10.56 1.66
C LYS A 62 10.57 -9.99 1.87
N ALA A 63 11.56 -10.84 2.11
CA ALA A 63 12.97 -10.44 2.23
C ALA A 63 13.49 -9.79 0.94
N ARG A 64 13.14 -10.35 -0.23
CA ARG A 64 13.47 -9.75 -1.54
C ARG A 64 12.73 -8.43 -1.77
N ALA A 65 11.46 -8.33 -1.40
CA ALA A 65 10.68 -7.09 -1.52
C ALA A 65 11.19 -5.98 -0.57
N SER A 66 11.73 -6.33 0.60
CA SER A 66 12.39 -5.37 1.49
C SER A 66 13.79 -4.96 1.02
N GLN A 67 14.37 -5.66 0.05
CA GLN A 67 15.68 -5.35 -0.54
C GLN A 67 15.58 -4.49 -1.80
N THR A 68 14.40 -4.42 -2.43
CA THR A 68 14.17 -3.37 -3.43
C THR A 68 14.11 -2.05 -2.69
N PRO A 69 15.03 -1.10 -2.96
CA PRO A 69 14.89 0.25 -2.42
C PRO A 69 13.53 0.76 -2.88
N ASP A 70 12.70 1.16 -1.93
CA ASP A 70 11.57 2.01 -2.22
C ASP A 70 12.16 3.26 -2.87
N ASN A 71 12.16 3.29 -4.20
CA ASN A 71 12.07 4.53 -4.95
C ASN A 71 10.67 5.09 -4.68
N SER A 72 10.35 5.36 -3.41
CA SER A 72 9.26 6.24 -3.07
C SER A 72 9.70 7.58 -3.63
N SER A 73 9.21 7.88 -4.82
CA SER A 73 9.23 9.22 -5.34
C SER A 73 8.65 10.08 -4.23
N THR A 74 9.53 10.89 -3.66
CA THR A 74 9.27 12.03 -2.81
C THR A 74 7.99 12.72 -3.26
N LEU A 75 6.85 12.40 -2.63
CA LEU A 75 5.75 13.35 -2.57
C LEU A 75 6.11 14.28 -1.42
N ASN A 76 6.98 15.24 -1.72
CA ASN A 76 7.22 16.39 -0.86
C ASN A 76 5.86 17.09 -0.73
N HIS A 77 5.16 16.86 0.37
CA HIS A 77 3.97 17.61 0.73
C HIS A 77 4.41 18.89 1.45
N ASP A 78 5.27 19.67 0.79
CA ASP A 78 5.79 20.96 1.28
C ASP A 78 5.15 22.16 0.55
N ASP A 79 3.98 22.00 -0.09
CA ASP A 79 3.37 23.09 -0.88
C ASP A 79 1.84 23.19 -0.71
N PHE A 80 1.37 23.41 0.53
CA PHE A 80 0.01 23.90 0.80
C PHE A 80 -0.07 24.88 1.98
N SER A 81 1.01 25.61 2.30
CA SER A 81 0.99 26.69 3.32
C SER A 81 0.91 28.11 2.73
N SER A 82 0.61 28.26 1.44
CA SER A 82 0.31 29.56 0.82
C SER A 82 -1.07 29.56 0.16
N PHE A 83 -2.11 29.51 0.98
CA PHE A 83 -3.43 29.99 0.58
C PHE A 83 -4.19 30.52 1.80
N ASP A 84 -3.83 31.73 2.24
CA ASP A 84 -4.70 32.58 3.04
C ASP A 84 -5.37 33.62 2.11
N PRO A 85 -6.61 33.39 1.64
CA PRO A 85 -7.34 34.36 0.84
C PRO A 85 -8.03 35.46 1.69
N PHE A 86 -7.74 35.55 2.99
CA PHE A 86 -8.35 36.52 3.90
C PHE A 86 -7.36 37.55 4.48
N ALA A 87 -6.26 37.83 3.77
CA ALA A 87 -5.51 39.07 3.96
C ALA A 87 -6.27 40.25 3.30
N GLY A 88 -7.46 40.53 3.83
CA GLY A 88 -8.29 41.68 3.46
C GLY A 88 -8.48 42.56 4.69
N GLY A 89 -7.72 43.66 4.74
CA GLY A 89 -7.84 44.65 5.79
C GLY A 89 -9.20 45.35 5.80
N LEU A 90 -9.70 45.58 7.01
CA LEU A 90 -10.60 46.66 7.45
C LEU A 90 -10.17 46.91 8.91
N GLY A 91 -9.67 48.06 9.35
CA GLY A 91 -10.15 49.39 9.03
C GLY A 91 -11.37 49.68 9.90
N ASP A 92 -11.15 50.39 11.01
CA ASP A 92 -12.10 51.02 11.95
C ASP A 92 -13.16 50.15 12.66
N TYR A 93 -13.10 50.07 13.99
CA TYR A 93 -13.88 50.86 14.97
C TYR A 93 -13.38 50.61 16.39
#